data_AF-A0A7W5HJH3-F1
#
_entry.id   AF-A0A7W5HJH3-F1
#
_cell.length_a   1.000
_cell.length_b   1.000
_cell.length_c   1.000
_cell.angle_alpha   90.00
_cell.angle_beta   90.00
_cell.angle_gamma   90.00
#
_symmetry.space_group_name_H-M   'P 1'
#
loop_
_entity.id
_entity.type
_entity.pdbx_description
1 polymer ?
#
loop_
_entity_poly.entity_id
_entity_poly.type
_entity_poly.pdbx_seq_one_letter_code
_entity_poly.pdbx_strand_id
1 'polypeptide(L)'
;MRLVSHLIAVNREIRLRRQLADIERVVLALPARAHADLQQLVKREMELAAACDFPHLYGTPADERYSTYGLGPDIGLTKARSDNHLIATRGVALWIAAVYHETLNAKRAGMEDLHRQILRLIRQIKELSAPRRDAVSDWMDPRAIA
;
A
#
# COMPACT_ATOMS: atom_id res chain seq x y z
N MET A 1 -5.20 20.81 -25.15
CA MET A 1 -4.45 19.67 -24.56
C MET A 1 -4.13 19.88 -23.08
N ARG A 2 -3.53 21.01 -22.66
CA ARG A 2 -3.11 21.25 -21.25
C ARG A 2 -4.25 21.13 -20.21
N LEU A 3 -5.43 21.67 -20.48
CA LEU A 3 -6.60 21.56 -19.58
C LEU A 3 -7.06 20.10 -19.41
N VAL A 4 -7.15 19.34 -20.50
CA VAL A 4 -7.56 17.92 -20.48
C VAL A 4 -6.55 17.07 -19.70
N SER A 5 -5.24 17.24 -19.93
CA SER A 5 -4.20 16.55 -19.18
C SER A 5 -4.22 16.90 -17.68
N HIS A 6 -4.56 18.16 -17.35
CA HIS A 6 -4.69 18.57 -15.96
C HIS A 6 -5.90 17.93 -15.27
N LEU A 7 -7.04 17.86 -15.95
CA LEU A 7 -8.26 17.21 -15.46
C LEU A 7 -8.06 15.70 -15.25
N ILE A 8 -7.38 15.03 -16.19
CA ILE A 8 -7.04 13.60 -16.07
C ILE A 8 -6.17 13.35 -14.84
N ALA A 9 -5.16 14.19 -14.62
CA ALA A 9 -4.28 14.09 -13.45
C ALA A 9 -4.99 14.37 -12.11
N VAL A 10 -5.89 15.36 -12.07
CA VAL A 10 -6.70 15.63 -10.87
C VAL A 10 -7.67 14.48 -10.59
N ASN A 11 -8.28 13.89 -11.62
CA ASN A 11 -9.17 12.74 -11.45
C ASN A 11 -8.42 11.55 -10.84
N ARG A 12 -7.21 11.26 -11.33
CA ARG A 12 -6.37 10.19 -10.78
C ARG A 12 -6.04 10.43 -9.31
N GLU A 13 -5.67 11.65 -8.95
CA GLU A 13 -5.40 12.00 -7.54
C GLU A 13 -6.63 11.75 -6.66
N ILE A 14 -7.79 12.27 -7.04
CA ILE A 14 -9.05 12.10 -6.29
C ILE A 14 -9.39 10.62 -6.14
N ARG A 15 -9.22 9.84 -7.21
CA ARG A 15 -9.47 8.39 -7.19
C ARG A 15 -8.55 7.71 -6.18
N LEU A 16 -7.24 7.91 -6.27
CA LEU A 16 -6.28 7.27 -5.37
C LEU A 16 -6.50 7.68 -3.90
N ARG A 17 -6.87 8.93 -3.62
CA ARG A 17 -7.25 9.39 -2.27
C ARG A 17 -8.47 8.64 -1.73
N ARG A 18 -9.50 8.39 -2.55
CA ARG A 18 -10.66 7.59 -2.14
C ARG A 18 -10.27 6.14 -1.86
N GLN A 19 -9.43 5.57 -2.72
CA GLN A 19 -8.93 4.20 -2.52
C GLN A 19 -8.10 4.07 -1.25
N LEU A 20 -7.27 5.07 -0.91
CA LEU A 20 -6.49 5.09 0.31
C LEU A 20 -7.38 4.90 1.55
N ALA A 21 -8.48 5.65 1.65
CA ALA A 21 -9.40 5.54 2.77
C ALA A 21 -10.01 4.12 2.89
N ASP A 22 -10.25 3.45 1.77
CA ASP A 22 -10.73 2.07 1.77
C ASP A 22 -9.64 1.09 2.20
N ILE A 23 -8.42 1.27 1.69
CA ILE A 23 -7.26 0.46 2.04
C ILE A 23 -6.92 0.57 3.52
N GLU A 24 -6.94 1.78 4.09
CA GLU A 24 -6.74 2.01 5.52
C GLU A 24 -7.76 1.24 6.37
N ARG A 25 -9.04 1.24 5.96
CA ARG A 25 -10.08 0.44 6.64
C ARG A 25 -9.81 -1.05 6.55
N VAL A 26 -9.40 -1.56 5.38
CA VAL A 26 -9.04 -2.97 5.21
C VAL A 26 -7.86 -3.33 6.10
N VAL A 27 -6.78 -2.53 6.09
CA VAL A 27 -5.60 -2.75 6.94
C VAL A 27 -5.97 -2.87 8.41
N LEU A 28 -6.83 -1.97 8.91
CA LEU A 28 -7.26 -1.99 10.31
C LEU A 28 -8.19 -3.16 10.65
N ALA A 29 -8.92 -3.71 9.67
CA ALA A 29 -9.82 -4.84 9.86
C ALA A 29 -9.13 -6.21 9.79
N LEU A 30 -7.86 -6.27 9.35
CA LEU A 30 -7.11 -7.51 9.26
C LEU A 30 -6.83 -8.09 10.67
N PRO A 31 -6.76 -9.43 10.79
CA PRO A 31 -6.35 -10.06 12.05
C PRO A 31 -4.87 -9.79 12.32
N ALA A 32 -4.47 -9.73 13.60
CA ALA A 32 -3.11 -9.41 14.02
C ALA A 32 -2.01 -10.23 13.31
N ARG A 33 -2.24 -11.53 13.09
CA ARG A 33 -1.31 -12.40 12.35
C ARG A 33 -1.11 -11.96 10.89
N ALA A 34 -2.17 -11.46 10.25
CA ALA A 34 -2.10 -11.00 8.86
C ALA A 34 -1.33 -9.68 8.73
N HIS A 35 -1.13 -8.91 9.80
CA HIS A 35 -0.30 -7.69 9.75
C HIS A 35 1.18 -7.99 9.52
N ALA A 36 1.69 -9.06 10.15
CA ALA A 36 3.06 -9.53 9.92
C ALA A 36 3.25 -10.00 8.47
N ASP A 37 2.31 -10.80 7.97
CA ASP A 37 2.32 -11.27 6.57
C ASP A 37 2.20 -10.09 5.60
N LEU A 38 1.32 -9.12 5.90
CA LEU A 38 1.15 -7.91 5.10
C LEU A 38 2.44 -7.09 5.02
N GLN A 39 3.15 -6.89 6.13
CA GLN A 39 4.42 -6.16 6.13
C GLN A 39 5.44 -6.82 5.20
N GLN A 40 5.55 -8.16 5.25
CA GLN A 40 6.46 -8.90 4.38
C GLN A 40 6.06 -8.80 2.91
N LEU A 41 4.76 -8.90 2.62
CA LEU A 41 4.25 -8.75 1.26
C LEU A 41 4.45 -7.34 0.73
N VAL A 42 4.19 -6.29 1.51
CA VAL A 42 4.44 -4.89 1.10
C VAL A 42 5.91 -4.72 0.70
N LYS A 43 6.84 -5.20 1.53
CA LYS A 43 8.27 -5.15 1.22
C LYS A 43 8.56 -5.85 -0.12
N ARG A 44 8.05 -7.06 -0.30
CA ARG A 44 8.27 -7.87 -1.50
C ARG A 44 7.68 -7.22 -2.76
N GLU A 45 6.45 -6.73 -2.70
CA GLU A 45 5.79 -6.08 -3.83
C GLU A 45 6.50 -4.78 -4.21
N MET A 46 7.01 -4.01 -3.23
CA MET A 46 7.84 -2.83 -3.51
C MET A 46 9.17 -3.19 -4.19
N GLU A 47 9.84 -4.26 -3.75
CA GLU A 47 11.06 -4.76 -4.40
C GLU A 47 10.79 -5.22 -5.85
N LEU A 48 9.68 -5.94 -6.08
CA LEU A 48 9.27 -6.37 -7.41
C LEU A 48 8.90 -5.20 -8.33
N ALA A 49 8.20 -4.20 -7.79
CA ALA A 49 7.84 -2.99 -8.53
C ALA A 49 9.08 -2.20 -8.94
N ALA A 50 10.04 -2.03 -8.02
CA ALA A 50 11.30 -1.34 -8.28
C ALA A 50 12.18 -2.04 -9.33
N ALA A 51 12.05 -3.36 -9.48
CA ALA A 51 12.79 -4.15 -10.48
C ALA A 51 12.18 -4.07 -11.89
N CYS A 52 10.99 -3.49 -12.05
CA CYS A 52 10.35 -3.33 -13.37
C CYS A 52 10.92 -2.12 -14.12
N ASP A 53 10.92 -2.17 -15.45
CA ASP A 53 11.33 -1.03 -16.30
C ASP A 53 10.49 0.23 -16.05
N PHE A 54 9.20 0.04 -15.77
CA PHE A 54 8.23 1.11 -15.48
C PHE A 54 7.53 0.84 -14.14
N PRO A 55 8.15 1.15 -12.98
CA PRO A 55 7.58 0.84 -11.67
C PRO A 55 6.21 1.49 -11.40
N HIS A 56 5.94 2.65 -11.98
CA HIS A 56 4.66 3.35 -11.87
C HIS A 56 3.50 2.66 -12.63
N LEU A 57 3.81 1.66 -13.48
CA LEU A 57 2.83 0.81 -14.16
C LEU A 57 2.75 -0.59 -13.53
N TYR A 58 3.39 -0.81 -12.38
CA TYR A 58 3.41 -2.11 -11.73
C TYR A 58 2.01 -2.68 -11.50
N GLY A 59 1.84 -3.98 -11.74
CA GLY A 59 0.56 -4.67 -11.65
C GLY A 59 -0.38 -4.47 -12.85
N THR A 60 0.00 -3.70 -13.87
CA THR A 60 -0.80 -3.51 -15.09
C THR A 60 -0.62 -4.69 -16.05
N PRO A 61 -1.71 -5.33 -16.53
CA PRO A 61 -1.66 -6.35 -17.57
C PRO A 61 -0.96 -5.89 -18.85
N ALA A 62 -0.34 -6.82 -19.59
CA ALA A 62 0.48 -6.49 -20.76
C ALA A 62 -0.32 -5.90 -21.94
N ASP A 63 -1.58 -6.29 -22.06
CA ASP A 63 -2.58 -5.79 -23.00
C ASP A 63 -3.06 -4.37 -22.70
N GLU A 64 -2.87 -3.89 -21.47
CA GLU A 64 -3.36 -2.57 -21.01
C GLU A 64 -2.23 -1.53 -20.80
N ARG A 65 -1.02 -1.80 -21.31
CA ARG A 65 0.17 -0.94 -21.15
C ARG A 65 0.05 0.48 -21.73
N TYR A 66 -0.93 0.72 -22.59
CA TYR A 66 -1.17 2.03 -23.20
C TYR A 66 -2.15 2.92 -22.40
N SER A 67 -2.60 2.47 -21.23
CA SER A 67 -3.39 3.31 -20.32
C SER A 67 -2.57 4.51 -19.84
N THR A 68 -3.25 5.64 -19.61
CA THR A 68 -2.62 6.86 -19.06
C THR A 68 -2.05 6.65 -17.66
N TYR A 69 -2.59 5.68 -16.91
CA TYR A 69 -2.11 5.28 -15.58
C TYR A 69 -2.08 3.77 -15.45
N GLY A 70 -1.21 3.28 -14.56
CA GLY A 70 -1.19 1.87 -14.20
C GLY A 70 -2.49 1.41 -13.54
N LEU A 71 -2.86 0.16 -13.79
CA LEU A 71 -4.06 -0.49 -13.25
C LEU A 71 -3.80 -1.25 -11.95
N GLY A 72 -2.53 -1.35 -11.54
CA GLY A 72 -2.12 -1.98 -10.27
C GLY A 72 -2.95 -1.53 -9.07
N PRO A 73 -3.24 -0.22 -8.89
CA PRO A 73 -4.09 0.24 -7.78
C PRO A 73 -5.53 -0.26 -7.89
N ASP A 74 -6.17 -0.19 -9.06
CA ASP A 74 -7.56 -0.65 -9.22
C ASP A 74 -7.68 -2.18 -9.03
N ILE A 75 -6.69 -2.95 -9.49
CA ILE A 75 -6.59 -4.40 -9.28
C ILE A 75 -6.34 -4.72 -7.79
N GLY A 76 -5.41 -4.01 -7.16
CA GLY A 76 -5.08 -4.16 -5.75
C GLY A 76 -6.28 -3.88 -4.85
N LEU A 77 -7.01 -2.79 -5.11
CA LEU A 77 -8.24 -2.45 -4.39
C LEU A 77 -9.32 -3.52 -4.54
N THR A 78 -9.52 -4.03 -5.76
CA THR A 78 -10.50 -5.09 -6.02
C THR A 78 -10.20 -6.32 -5.18
N LYS A 79 -8.92 -6.73 -5.10
CA LYS A 79 -8.47 -7.83 -4.24
C LYS A 79 -8.59 -7.47 -2.75
N ALA A 80 -8.27 -6.25 -2.35
CA ALA A 80 -8.34 -5.78 -0.97
C ALA A 80 -9.76 -5.87 -0.37
N ARG A 81 -10.79 -5.73 -1.21
CA ARG A 81 -12.21 -5.84 -0.83
C ARG A 81 -12.73 -7.27 -0.72
N SER A 82 -11.90 -8.28 -0.94
CA SER A 82 -12.28 -9.68 -0.80
C SER A 82 -12.54 -10.06 0.65
N ASP A 83 -13.59 -10.86 0.90
CA ASP A 83 -13.88 -11.42 2.23
C ASP A 83 -12.80 -12.41 2.71
N ASN A 84 -12.02 -12.98 1.78
CA ASN A 84 -10.86 -13.79 2.12
C ASN A 84 -9.65 -12.90 2.50
N HIS A 85 -9.26 -12.94 3.77
CA HIS A 85 -8.15 -12.14 4.30
C HIS A 85 -6.81 -12.36 3.58
N LEU A 86 -6.51 -13.56 3.07
CA LEU A 86 -5.28 -13.80 2.31
C LEU A 86 -5.27 -13.03 0.98
N ILE A 87 -6.41 -13.00 0.28
CA ILE A 87 -6.57 -12.24 -0.95
C ILE A 87 -6.54 -10.75 -0.64
N ALA A 88 -7.23 -10.32 0.42
CA ALA A 88 -7.27 -8.93 0.85
C ALA A 88 -5.86 -8.41 1.16
N THR A 89 -5.07 -9.18 1.91
CA THR A 89 -3.69 -8.86 2.30
C THR A 89 -2.78 -8.68 1.07
N ARG A 90 -2.89 -9.58 0.08
CA ARG A 90 -2.16 -9.45 -1.20
C ARG A 90 -2.62 -8.23 -2.01
N GLY A 91 -3.91 -7.94 -2.00
CA GLY A 91 -4.49 -6.77 -2.65
C GLY A 91 -3.96 -5.46 -2.08
N VAL A 92 -3.93 -5.34 -0.75
CA VAL A 92 -3.36 -4.18 -0.06
C VAL A 92 -1.88 -4.01 -0.40
N ALA A 93 -1.09 -5.09 -0.36
CA ALA A 93 0.34 -5.01 -0.66
C ALA A 93 0.60 -4.52 -2.11
N LEU A 94 -0.12 -5.08 -3.08
CA LEU A 94 -0.05 -4.64 -4.48
C LEU A 94 -0.45 -3.17 -4.64
N TRP A 95 -1.55 -2.76 -3.99
CA TRP A 95 -2.01 -1.37 -4.03
C TRP A 95 -0.93 -0.42 -3.51
N ILE A 96 -0.36 -0.72 -2.34
CA ILE A 96 0.68 0.11 -1.72
C ILE A 96 1.90 0.23 -2.65
N ALA A 97 2.40 -0.87 -3.20
CA ALA A 97 3.56 -0.85 -4.08
C ALA A 97 3.30 -0.02 -5.35
N ALA A 98 2.17 -0.24 -6.03
CA ALA A 98 1.84 0.48 -7.25
C ALA A 98 1.68 1.99 -7.00
N VAL A 99 0.93 2.39 -5.97
CA VAL A 99 0.69 3.80 -5.68
C VAL A 99 1.94 4.49 -5.13
N TYR A 100 2.78 3.79 -4.37
CA TYR A 100 4.07 4.31 -3.95
C TYR A 100 4.92 4.74 -5.15
N HIS A 101 5.08 3.86 -6.15
CA HIS A 101 5.87 4.18 -7.34
C HIS A 101 5.21 5.17 -8.29
N GLU A 102 3.88 5.20 -8.35
CA GLU A 102 3.14 6.23 -9.09
C GLU A 102 3.35 7.63 -8.49
N THR A 103 3.53 7.74 -7.17
CA THR A 103 3.63 9.01 -6.46
C THR A 103 5.05 9.46 -6.10
N LEU A 104 6.05 8.57 -6.16
CA LEU A 104 7.43 8.77 -5.67
C LEU A 104 8.13 10.05 -6.17
N ASN A 105 7.81 10.50 -7.38
CA ASN A 105 8.41 11.69 -7.99
C ASN A 105 7.35 12.67 -8.52
N ALA A 106 6.15 12.66 -7.95
CA ALA A 106 5.09 13.55 -8.39
C ALA A 106 5.43 15.01 -8.08
N LYS A 107 5.22 15.91 -9.05
CA LYS A 107 5.47 17.36 -8.92
C LYS A 107 4.22 18.16 -8.51
N ARG A 108 3.13 17.46 -8.23
CA ARG A 108 1.83 18.06 -7.88
C ARG A 108 1.65 17.89 -6.39
N ALA A 109 1.45 19.00 -5.67
CA ALA A 109 1.31 19.02 -4.22
C ALA A 109 0.34 17.94 -3.68
N GLY A 110 -0.80 17.75 -4.36
CA GLY A 110 -1.78 16.75 -3.95
C GLY A 110 -1.32 15.29 -4.07
N MET A 111 -0.46 14.98 -5.04
CA MET A 111 0.17 13.65 -5.16
C MET A 111 1.35 13.50 -4.19
N GLU A 112 2.08 14.57 -3.89
CA GLU A 112 3.11 14.56 -2.84
C GLU A 112 2.52 14.32 -1.45
N ASP A 113 1.37 14.94 -1.16
CA ASP A 113 0.58 14.67 0.04
C ASP A 113 0.13 13.21 0.11
N LEU A 114 -0.29 12.64 -1.02
CA LEU A 114 -0.66 11.24 -1.11
C LEU A 114 0.55 10.34 -0.86
N HIS A 115 1.71 10.67 -1.42
CA HIS A 115 2.96 9.94 -1.17
C HIS A 115 3.30 9.90 0.33
N ARG A 116 3.20 11.05 1.02
CA ARG A 116 3.40 11.12 2.47
C ARG A 116 2.39 10.27 3.25
N GLN A 117 1.13 10.18 2.79
CA GLN A 117 0.13 9.30 3.39
C GLN A 117 0.48 7.83 3.22
N ILE A 118 0.96 7.42 2.06
CA ILE A 118 1.41 6.04 1.80
C ILE A 118 2.59 5.68 2.72
N LEU A 119 3.57 6.58 2.87
CA LEU A 119 4.68 6.36 3.80
C LEU A 119 4.21 6.21 5.25
N ARG A 120 3.20 6.99 5.66
CA ARG A 120 2.57 6.84 6.99
C ARG A 120 1.85 5.51 7.13
N LEU A 121 1.13 5.06 6.12
CA LEU A 121 0.46 3.76 6.12
C LEU A 121 1.46 2.60 6.21
N ILE A 122 2.56 2.64 5.44
CA ILE A 122 3.64 1.64 5.51
C ILE A 122 4.23 1.59 6.93
N ARG A 123 4.46 2.76 7.54
CA ARG A 123 4.91 2.84 8.93
C ARG A 123 3.89 2.23 9.89
N GLN A 124 2.62 2.56 9.75
CA GLN A 124 1.55 2.01 10.57
C GLN A 124 1.46 0.47 10.46
N ILE A 125 1.57 -0.08 9.25
CA ILE A 125 1.62 -1.54 9.04
C ILE A 125 2.80 -2.17 9.80
N LYS A 126 3.98 -1.53 9.77
CA LYS A 126 5.16 -1.98 10.52
C LYS A 126 4.97 -1.90 12.05
N GLU A 127 4.24 -0.91 12.53
CA GLU A 127 3.92 -0.78 13.97
C GLU A 127 2.89 -1.84 14.39
N LEU A 128 1.90 -2.10 13.55
CA LEU A 128 0.84 -3.09 13.77
C LEU A 128 1.32 -4.55 13.68
N SER A 129 2.41 -4.81 12.96
CA SER A 129 3.02 -6.13 12.83
C SER A 129 4.03 -6.46 13.94
N ALA A 130 4.39 -5.47 14.78
CA ALA A 130 5.33 -5.69 15.86
C ALA A 130 4.79 -6.75 16.84
N PRO A 131 5.63 -7.71 17.29
CA PRO A 131 5.22 -8.66 18.31
C PRO A 131 4.74 -7.88 19.54
N ARG A 132 3.53 -8.17 20.01
CA ARG A 132 3.11 -7.67 21.32
C ARG A 132 4.03 -8.32 22.34
N ARG A 133 4.82 -7.53 23.06
CA ARG A 133 5.48 -8.04 24.27
C ARG A 133 4.38 -8.45 25.22
N ASP A 134 4.14 -9.75 25.34
CA ASP A 134 3.22 -10.26 26.34
C ASP A 134 3.79 -9.92 27.72
N ALA A 135 2.97 -9.35 28.59
CA ALA A 135 3.37 -9.01 29.96
C ALA A 135 3.96 -10.22 30.73
N VAL A 136 3.60 -11.44 30.32
CA VAL A 136 4.16 -12.70 30.82
C VAL A 136 5.63 -12.86 30.40
N SER A 137 6.00 -12.48 29.17
CA SER A 137 7.39 -12.51 28.71
C SER A 137 8.24 -11.42 29.37
N ASP A 138 7.64 -10.31 29.78
CA ASP A 138 8.30 -9.22 30.51
C ASP A 138 8.54 -9.60 31.98
N TRP A 139 7.58 -10.33 32.60
CA TRP A 139 7.74 -10.91 33.94
C TRP A 139 8.73 -12.08 34.00
N MET A 140 8.96 -12.76 32.89
CA MET A 140 9.95 -13.84 32.77
C MET A 140 11.35 -13.34 32.37
N ASP A 141 11.58 -12.03 32.24
CA ASP A 141 12.92 -11.49 32.00
C ASP A 141 13.77 -11.64 33.28
N PRO A 142 14.87 -12.43 33.25
CA PRO A 142 15.73 -12.64 34.43
C PRO A 142 16.35 -11.36 34.98
N ARG A 143 16.30 -10.25 34.23
CA ARG A 143 16.80 -8.94 34.63
C ARG A 143 15.82 -8.14 35.51
N ALA A 144 14.57 -8.56 35.63
CA ALA A 144 13.56 -7.90 36.45
C ALA A 144 13.66 -8.24 37.96
N ILE A 145 14.55 -9.17 38.32
CA ILE A 145 14.76 -9.66 39.70
C ILE A 145 16.11 -9.16 40.28
N ALA A 146 16.83 -8.29 39.57
CA ALA A 146 18.12 -7.73 40.01
C ALA A 146 17.97 -6.33 40.64
#